data_AF-A0A969Q5G4-F1
#
_entry.id   AF-A0A969Q5G4-F1
#
_cell.length_a   1.000
_cell.length_b   1.000
_cell.length_c   1.000
_cell.angle_alpha   90.00
_cell.angle_beta   90.00
_cell.angle_gamma   90.00
#
_symmetry.space_group_name_H-M   'P 1'
#
loop_
_entity.id
_entity.type
_entity.pdbx_description
1 polymer ?
#
loop_
_entity_poly.entity_id
_entity_poly.type
_entity_poly.pdbx_seq_one_letter_code
_entity_poly.pdbx_strand_id
1 'polypeptide(L)'
;MRVEDSVWQGSFGYWQNLFIHQNILSIGHTAWHGFLNSGRGIVVCTINTPIDCAINWSIDNLQYDLEFICELDAKAYLQQFKLEEITVSNLLQIVATYEPDRAIVFLSIANSQIDINLLQNLAISPVLCYEQVCKRWEEFQPAPKS
;
A
#
# COMPACT_ATOMS: atom_id res chain seq x y z
N MET A 1 -9.58 27.56 10.93
CA MET A 1 -10.60 27.59 9.86
C MET A 1 -10.27 26.43 8.94
N ARG A 2 -11.05 25.34 9.00
CA ARG A 2 -10.89 24.22 8.06
C ARG A 2 -11.34 24.73 6.70
N VAL A 3 -10.46 24.65 5.71
CA VAL A 3 -10.84 24.94 4.33
C VAL A 3 -11.66 23.75 3.85
N GLU A 4 -12.90 24.04 3.45
CA GLU A 4 -13.84 23.08 2.88
C GLU A 4 -13.23 22.40 1.65
N ASP A 5 -13.57 21.12 1.49
CA ASP A 5 -13.24 20.25 0.37
C ASP A 5 -13.76 20.83 -0.95
N SER A 6 -13.07 21.85 -1.46
CA SER A 6 -13.28 22.39 -2.79
C SER A 6 -12.47 21.57 -3.78
N VAL A 7 -13.18 20.59 -4.35
CA VAL A 7 -13.22 20.30 -5.79
C VAL A 7 -12.20 21.15 -6.57
N TRP A 8 -11.18 20.53 -7.19
CA TRP A 8 -10.14 21.14 -8.06
C TRP A 8 -8.72 21.38 -7.51
N GLN A 9 -8.12 20.44 -6.77
CA GLN A 9 -6.68 20.54 -6.45
C GLN A 9 -5.88 19.28 -6.83
N GLY A 10 -5.47 19.22 -8.11
CA GLY A 10 -4.32 18.44 -8.59
C GLY A 10 -4.58 16.95 -8.85
N SER A 11 -4.69 16.58 -10.13
CA SER A 11 -5.16 15.28 -10.65
C SER A 11 -4.47 13.99 -10.18
N PHE A 12 -3.48 13.99 -9.28
CA PHE A 12 -2.83 12.76 -8.82
C PHE A 12 -2.26 12.83 -7.38
N GLY A 13 -2.45 13.93 -6.63
CA GLY A 13 -1.62 14.20 -5.44
C GLY A 13 -2.16 13.76 -4.08
N TYR A 14 -3.48 13.59 -3.93
CA TYR A 14 -4.10 13.31 -2.63
C TYR A 14 -4.82 11.97 -2.54
N TRP A 15 -5.04 11.32 -3.67
CA TRP A 15 -5.79 10.07 -3.67
C TRP A 15 -5.03 8.95 -2.97
N GLN A 16 -3.70 8.92 -3.07
CA GLN A 16 -2.86 7.90 -2.42
C GLN A 16 -3.04 7.95 -0.91
N ASN A 17 -2.99 9.14 -0.32
CA ASN A 17 -3.16 9.30 1.13
C ASN A 17 -4.56 8.87 1.59
N LEU A 18 -5.60 9.23 0.84
CA LEU A 18 -6.97 8.80 1.14
C LEU A 18 -7.13 7.28 1.00
N PHE A 19 -6.60 6.71 -0.08
CA PHE A 19 -6.61 5.27 -0.33
C PHE A 19 -5.88 4.50 0.78
N ILE A 20 -4.66 4.92 1.14
CA ILE A 20 -3.88 4.32 2.22
C ILE A 20 -4.65 4.42 3.53
N HIS A 21 -5.24 5.57 3.84
CA HIS A 21 -6.01 5.74 5.07
C HIS A 21 -7.23 4.81 5.14
N GLN A 22 -7.96 4.66 4.04
CA GLN A 22 -9.14 3.78 3.98
C GLN A 22 -8.78 2.30 4.02
N ASN A 23 -7.65 1.92 3.43
CA ASN A 23 -7.24 0.53 3.28
C ASN A 23 -6.11 0.14 4.25
N ILE A 24 -5.85 0.95 5.28
CA ILE A 24 -4.70 0.76 6.19
C ILE A 24 -4.75 -0.59 6.91
N LEU A 25 -5.95 -1.12 7.20
CA LEU A 25 -6.11 -2.43 7.82
C LEU A 25 -5.62 -3.55 6.89
N SER A 26 -6.08 -3.56 5.63
CA SER A 26 -5.66 -4.54 4.63
C SER A 26 -4.16 -4.41 4.31
N ILE A 27 -3.66 -3.18 4.13
CA ILE A 27 -2.23 -2.91 3.86
C ILE A 27 -1.37 -3.38 5.04
N GLY A 28 -1.74 -3.01 6.27
CA GLY A 28 -1.01 -3.37 7.47
C GLY A 28 -1.06 -4.87 7.77
N HIS A 29 -2.21 -5.53 7.54
CA HIS A 29 -2.32 -6.98 7.62
C HIS A 29 -1.41 -7.67 6.62
N THR A 30 -1.41 -7.26 5.35
CA THR A 30 -0.53 -7.84 4.32
C THR A 30 0.93 -7.64 4.66
N ALA A 31 1.31 -6.45 5.15
CA ALA A 31 2.67 -6.15 5.59
C ALA A 31 3.13 -7.10 6.70
N TRP A 32 2.33 -7.22 7.76
CA TRP A 32 2.70 -8.01 8.93
C TRP A 32 2.64 -9.51 8.66
N HIS A 33 1.60 -9.97 7.95
CA HIS A 33 1.50 -11.37 7.53
C HIS A 33 2.69 -11.76 6.63
N GLY A 34 3.07 -10.93 5.66
CA GLY A 34 4.25 -11.15 4.84
C GLY A 34 5.54 -11.19 5.66
N PHE A 35 5.67 -10.26 6.62
CA PHE A 35 6.82 -10.22 7.52
C PHE A 35 6.98 -11.49 8.36
N LEU A 36 5.88 -12.00 8.94
CA LEU A 36 5.90 -13.22 9.74
C LEU A 36 6.36 -14.45 8.93
N ASN A 37 6.08 -14.49 7.63
CA ASN A 37 6.39 -15.63 6.77
C ASN A 37 7.77 -15.54 6.10
N SER A 38 8.20 -14.33 5.71
CA SER A 38 9.34 -14.15 4.80
C SER A 38 10.34 -13.06 5.24
N GLY A 39 10.15 -12.46 6.43
CA GLY A 39 11.00 -11.37 6.90
C GLY A 39 10.68 -10.03 6.23
N ARG A 40 11.62 -9.09 6.22
CA ARG A 40 11.37 -7.74 5.68
C ARG A 40 11.00 -7.78 4.19
N GLY A 41 10.28 -6.76 3.74
CA GLY A 41 9.82 -6.70 2.35
C GLY A 41 9.04 -5.43 2.02
N ILE A 42 8.35 -5.48 0.88
CA ILE A 42 7.58 -4.39 0.30
C ILE A 42 6.14 -4.87 0.15
N VAL A 43 5.18 -4.06 0.59
CA VAL A 43 3.78 -4.25 0.20
C VAL A 43 3.55 -3.56 -1.14
N VAL A 44 3.12 -4.32 -2.14
CA VAL A 44 2.75 -3.79 -3.45
C VAL A 44 1.23 -3.76 -3.57
N CYS A 45 0.71 -2.62 -4.00
CA CYS A 45 -0.70 -2.41 -4.29
C CYS A 45 -0.88 -2.08 -5.77
N THR A 46 -1.56 -2.95 -6.51
CA THR A 46 -1.91 -2.69 -7.91
C THR A 46 -3.37 -2.27 -7.98
N ILE A 47 -3.63 -1.05 -8.44
CA ILE A 47 -4.99 -0.54 -8.62
C ILE A 47 -5.44 -0.92 -10.04
N ASN A 48 -6.43 -1.81 -10.10
CA ASN A 48 -6.98 -2.35 -11.35
C ASN A 48 -8.03 -1.44 -11.97
N THR A 49 -8.62 -0.54 -11.18
CA THR A 49 -9.55 0.47 -11.64
C THR A 49 -8.78 1.66 -12.26
N PRO A 50 -9.07 2.07 -13.51
CA PRO A 50 -8.44 3.24 -14.11
C PRO A 50 -8.70 4.48 -13.26
N ILE A 51 -7.65 5.19 -12.85
CA ILE A 51 -7.83 6.42 -12.06
C ILE A 51 -8.20 7.56 -13.02
N ASP A 52 -9.44 8.01 -12.98
CA ASP A 52 -9.91 9.18 -13.72
C ASP A 52 -10.48 10.27 -12.80
N CYS A 53 -10.81 11.42 -13.38
CA CYS A 53 -11.28 12.60 -12.65
C CYS A 53 -12.66 12.41 -11.99
N ALA A 54 -13.38 11.31 -12.25
CA ALA A 54 -14.73 11.06 -11.76
C ALA A 54 -14.77 10.18 -10.50
N ILE A 55 -13.63 9.61 -10.07
CA ILE A 55 -13.57 8.76 -8.87
C ILE A 55 -13.81 9.59 -7.60
N ASN A 56 -14.88 9.25 -6.90
CA ASN A 56 -15.10 9.64 -5.53
C ASN A 56 -14.41 8.63 -4.60
N TRP A 57 -13.19 8.95 -4.20
CA TRP A 57 -12.38 8.13 -3.30
C TRP A 57 -13.05 7.80 -1.97
N SER A 58 -14.06 8.55 -1.52
CA SER A 58 -14.76 8.26 -0.26
C SER A 58 -15.89 7.23 -0.39
N ILE A 59 -16.31 6.91 -1.61
CA ILE A 59 -17.53 6.14 -1.89
C ILE A 59 -17.25 4.99 -2.87
N ASP A 60 -16.39 5.21 -3.86
CA ASP A 60 -16.16 4.27 -4.93
C ASP A 60 -15.30 3.10 -4.44
N ASN A 61 -15.81 1.89 -4.65
CA ASN A 61 -15.10 0.67 -4.32
C ASN A 61 -14.09 0.34 -5.43
N LEU A 62 -12.84 0.70 -5.20
CA LEU A 62 -11.75 0.44 -6.15
C LEU A 62 -11.31 -1.01 -6.06
N GLN A 63 -11.16 -1.66 -7.22
CA GLN A 63 -10.55 -2.97 -7.27
C GLN A 63 -9.04 -2.81 -7.23
N TYR A 64 -8.42 -3.44 -6.23
CA TYR A 64 -6.98 -3.46 -6.06
C TYR A 64 -6.51 -4.82 -5.58
N ASP A 65 -5.27 -5.16 -5.93
CA ASP A 65 -4.58 -6.34 -5.43
C ASP A 65 -3.46 -5.92 -4.49
N LEU A 66 -3.32 -6.63 -3.36
CA LEU A 66 -2.20 -6.47 -2.43
C LEU A 66 -1.33 -7.71 -2.45
N GLU A 67 -0.02 -7.48 -2.61
CA GLU A 67 1.00 -8.53 -2.57
C GLU A 67 2.13 -8.11 -1.63
N PHE A 68 2.81 -9.09 -1.02
CA PHE A 68 4.03 -8.86 -0.26
C PHE A 68 5.22 -9.45 -1.00
N ILE A 69 6.19 -8.61 -1.33
CA ILE A 69 7.45 -9.01 -1.97
C ILE A 69 8.54 -9.00 -0.90
N CYS A 70 9.15 -10.15 -0.63
CA CYS A 70 10.21 -10.25 0.38
C CYS A 70 11.50 -9.56 -0.06
N GLU A 71 12.37 -9.20 0.89
CA GLU A 71 13.64 -8.51 0.64
C GLU A 71 14.52 -9.25 -0.38
N LEU A 72 14.53 -10.58 -0.37
CA LEU A 72 15.32 -11.40 -1.29
C LEU A 72 14.88 -11.22 -2.76
N ASP A 73 13.57 -11.04 -2.99
CA ASP A 73 12.98 -10.89 -4.32
C ASP A 73 12.81 -9.43 -4.73
N ALA A 74 12.90 -8.49 -3.78
CA ALA A 74 12.64 -7.07 -3.98
C ALA A 74 13.46 -6.46 -5.12
N LYS A 75 14.74 -6.83 -5.25
CA LYS A 75 15.58 -6.30 -6.34
C LYS A 75 15.07 -6.75 -7.71
N ALA A 76 14.81 -8.05 -7.87
CA ALA A 76 14.35 -8.61 -9.13
C ALA A 76 12.97 -8.06 -9.51
N TYR A 77 12.10 -7.85 -8.51
CA TYR A 77 10.80 -7.22 -8.67
C TYR A 77 10.93 -5.77 -9.15
N LEU A 78 11.73 -4.95 -8.47
CA LEU A 78 11.90 -3.53 -8.78
C LEU A 78 12.55 -3.29 -10.15
N GLN A 79 13.41 -4.20 -10.62
CA GLN A 79 14.03 -4.13 -11.94
C GLN A 79 13.04 -4.30 -13.10
N GLN A 80 11.84 -4.82 -12.85
CA GLN A 80 10.77 -4.86 -13.85
C GLN A 80 10.26 -3.45 -14.18
N PHE A 81 10.50 -2.50 -13.28
CA PHE A 81 10.17 -1.10 -13.47
C PHE A 81 11.38 -0.32 -14.00
N LYS A 82 11.14 0.69 -14.83
CA LYS A 82 12.18 1.57 -15.39
C LYS A 82 12.66 2.61 -14.37
N LEU A 83 12.99 2.15 -13.16
CA LEU A 83 13.52 2.99 -12.09
C LEU A 83 15.03 3.16 -12.26
N GLU A 84 15.55 4.30 -11.80
CA GLU A 84 16.99 4.55 -11.75
C GLU A 84 17.67 3.60 -10.75
N GLU A 85 18.86 3.12 -11.08
CA GLU A 85 19.61 2.15 -10.25
C GLU A 85 19.89 2.67 -8.84
N ILE A 86 20.12 3.98 -8.70
CA ILE A 86 20.33 4.63 -7.41
C ILE A 86 19.05 4.60 -6.55
N THR A 87 17.88 4.79 -7.17
CA THR A 87 16.58 4.70 -6.50
C THR A 87 16.30 3.29 -6.03
N VAL A 88 16.58 2.28 -6.86
CA VAL A 88 16.47 0.86 -6.48
C VAL A 88 17.39 0.55 -5.30
N SER A 89 18.65 0.99 -5.36
CA SER A 89 19.63 0.74 -4.30
C SER A 89 19.22 1.38 -2.97
N ASN A 90 18.77 2.63 -2.99
CA ASN A 90 18.25 3.33 -1.81
C ASN A 90 17.02 2.63 -1.23
N LEU A 91 16.10 2.18 -2.08
CA LEU A 91 14.90 1.47 -1.64
C LEU A 91 15.25 0.13 -0.98
N LEU A 92 16.18 -0.64 -1.56
CA LEU A 92 16.64 -1.89 -0.95
C LEU A 92 17.29 -1.66 0.42
N GLN A 93 18.04 -0.57 0.59
CA GLN A 93 18.58 -0.21 1.90
C GLN A 93 17.48 0.13 2.92
N ILE A 94 16.43 0.83 2.50
CA ILE A 94 15.27 1.11 3.35
C ILE A 94 14.57 -0.21 3.74
N VAL A 95 14.33 -1.11 2.78
CA VAL A 95 13.72 -2.43 3.02
C VAL A 95 14.55 -3.26 3.99
N ALA A 96 15.88 -3.22 3.90
CA ALA A 96 16.76 -3.96 4.80
C ALA A 96 16.75 -3.44 6.25
N THR A 97 16.36 -2.17 6.48
CA THR A 97 16.59 -1.48 7.75
C THR A 97 15.34 -1.00 8.49
N TYR A 98 14.18 -0.91 7.83
CA TYR A 98 12.95 -0.46 8.50
C TYR A 98 12.50 -1.41 9.63
N GLU A 99 11.75 -0.85 10.58
CA GLU A 99 11.12 -1.56 11.70
C GLU A 99 9.71 -2.04 11.29
N PRO A 100 9.47 -3.34 11.03
CA PRO A 100 8.21 -3.82 10.45
C PRO A 100 7.00 -3.77 11.38
N ASP A 101 7.23 -3.59 12.69
CA ASP A 101 6.18 -3.39 13.69
C ASP A 101 5.67 -1.94 13.71
N ARG A 102 6.34 -1.00 13.03
CA ARG A 102 6.05 0.45 13.07
C ARG A 102 5.98 1.11 11.70
N ALA A 103 6.58 0.51 10.68
CA ALA A 103 6.66 1.07 9.36
C ALA A 103 6.35 0.03 8.27
N ILE A 104 5.88 0.52 7.12
CA ILE A 104 5.59 -0.28 5.93
C ILE A 104 6.27 0.40 4.75
N VAL A 105 7.07 -0.37 4.00
CA VAL A 105 7.48 0.05 2.65
C VAL A 105 6.33 -0.30 1.70
N PHE A 106 5.70 0.73 1.14
CA PHE A 106 4.49 0.61 0.33
C PHE A 106 4.76 1.11 -1.09
N LEU A 107 4.46 0.28 -2.08
CA LEU A 107 4.56 0.61 -3.49
C LEU A 107 3.16 0.52 -4.10
N SER A 108 2.63 1.63 -4.62
CA SER A 108 1.36 1.64 -5.34
C SER A 108 1.58 1.80 -6.84
N ILE A 109 0.84 1.01 -7.63
CA ILE A 109 0.85 1.04 -9.09
C ILE A 109 -0.55 1.40 -9.56
N ALA A 110 -0.66 2.50 -10.31
CA ALA A 110 -1.91 2.91 -10.93
C ALA A 110 -1.66 3.70 -12.21
N ASN A 111 -2.45 3.47 -13.27
CA ASN A 111 -2.30 4.14 -14.57
C ASN A 111 -0.86 4.08 -15.13
N SER A 112 -0.14 2.96 -14.94
CA SER A 112 1.28 2.80 -15.28
C SER A 112 2.25 3.74 -14.55
N GLN A 113 1.80 4.42 -13.50
CA GLN A 113 2.62 5.20 -12.59
C GLN A 113 2.88 4.40 -11.32
N ILE A 114 4.06 4.61 -10.76
CA ILE A 114 4.52 3.94 -9.54
C ILE A 114 4.81 5.03 -8.53
N ASP A 115 4.30 4.84 -7.33
CA ASP A 115 4.57 5.70 -6.19
C ASP A 115 5.06 4.82 -5.02
N ILE A 116 6.13 5.27 -4.37
CA ILE A 116 6.82 4.50 -3.32
C ILE A 116 6.86 5.34 -2.06
N ASN A 117 6.31 4.81 -0.98
CA ASN A 117 6.22 5.47 0.31
C ASN A 117 6.81 4.60 1.42
N LEU A 118 7.50 5.24 2.36
CA LEU A 118 7.77 4.64 3.67
C LEU A 118 6.70 5.16 4.63
N LEU A 119 5.70 4.34 4.91
CA LEU A 119 4.62 4.69 5.82
C LEU A 119 5.13 4.56 7.26
N GLN A 120 5.20 5.69 7.97
CA GLN A 120 5.64 5.78 9.37
C GLN A 120 4.63 6.57 10.18
N ASN A 121 4.71 6.46 11.52
CA ASN A 121 3.78 7.13 12.43
C ASN A 121 2.31 6.79 12.13
N LEU A 122 2.07 5.53 11.77
CA LEU A 122 0.74 5.02 11.45
C LEU A 122 -0.18 5.12 12.68
N ALA A 123 -1.43 5.53 12.46
CA ALA A 123 -2.43 5.59 13.52
C ALA A 123 -2.72 4.20 14.13
N ILE A 124 -2.52 3.14 13.35
CA ILE A 124 -2.63 1.74 13.75
C ILE A 124 -1.38 1.03 13.23
N SER A 125 -0.67 0.32 14.11
CA SER A 125 0.55 -0.40 13.72
C SER A 125 0.23 -1.61 12.82
N PRO A 126 1.18 -2.07 12.00
CA PRO A 126 1.01 -3.29 11.18
C PRO A 126 0.57 -4.51 12.00
N VAL A 127 1.11 -4.67 13.22
CA VAL A 127 0.73 -5.74 14.15
C VAL A 127 -0.76 -5.68 14.51
N LEU A 128 -1.24 -4.49 14.87
CA LEU A 128 -2.64 -4.28 15.24
C LEU A 128 -3.57 -4.41 14.03
N CYS A 129 -3.14 -3.98 12.84
CA CYS A 129 -3.89 -4.23 11.60
C CYS A 129 -4.09 -5.74 11.38
N TYR A 130 -3.03 -6.53 11.50
CA TYR A 130 -3.09 -7.99 11.38
C TYR A 130 -4.07 -8.60 12.39
N GLU A 131 -3.95 -8.27 13.67
CA GLU A 131 -4.84 -8.77 14.70
C GLU A 131 -6.32 -8.41 14.44
N GLN A 132 -6.59 -7.19 13.98
CA GLN A 132 -7.95 -6.75 13.68
C GLN A 132 -8.55 -7.48 12.49
N VAL A 133 -7.78 -7.64 11.40
CA VAL A 133 -8.22 -8.38 10.22
C VAL A 133 -8.46 -9.84 10.55
N CYS A 134 -7.56 -10.50 11.29
CA CYS A 134 -7.77 -11.89 11.71
C CYS A 134 -9.01 -12.08 12.58
N LYS A 135 -9.32 -11.11 13.47
CA LYS A 135 -10.54 -11.15 14.32
C LYS A 135 -11.83 -10.95 13.53
N ARG A 136 -11.77 -10.27 12.39
CA ARG A 136 -12.94 -9.88 11.58
C ARG A 136 -12.83 -10.45 10.16
N TRP A 137 -12.19 -11.60 10.01
CA TRP A 137 -11.80 -12.17 8.72
C TRP A 137 -12.95 -12.26 7.72
N GLU A 138 -14.17 -12.55 8.20
CA GLU A 138 -15.40 -12.61 7.39
C GLU A 138 -15.68 -11.31 6.62
N GLU A 139 -15.32 -10.14 7.15
CA GLU A 139 -15.49 -8.84 6.48
C GLU A 139 -14.48 -8.59 5.37
N PHE A 140 -13.35 -9.32 5.39
CA PHE A 140 -12.24 -9.17 4.45
C PHE A 140 -12.20 -10.27 3.39
N GLN A 141 -13.04 -11.30 3.51
CA GLN A 141 -13.17 -12.30 2.46
C GLN A 141 -14.06 -11.77 1.33
N PRO A 142 -13.64 -11.85 0.06
CA PRO A 142 -14.55 -11.62 -1.05
C PRO A 142 -15.70 -12.62 -0.95
N ALA A 143 -16.94 -12.14 -1.05
CA ALA A 143 -18.12 -13.00 -1.01
C ALA A 143 -17.94 -14.19 -1.98
N PRO A 144 -18.24 -15.43 -1.57
CA PRO A 144 -18.08 -16.58 -2.45
C PRO A 144 -18.91 -16.35 -3.72
N LYS A 145 -18.24 -16.41 -4.88
CA LYS A 145 -18.92 -16.39 -6.18
C LYS A 145 -19.85 -17.60 -6.22
N SER A 146 -21.16 -17.35 -6.16
CA SER A 146 -22.21 -18.36 -6.36
C SER A 146 -22.38 -18.67 -7.84
#